data_AF-A0A973AU36-F1
#
_entry.id   AF-A0A973AU36-F1
#
_cell.length_a   1.000
_cell.length_b   1.000
_cell.length_c   1.000
_cell.angle_alpha   90.00
_cell.angle_beta   90.00
_cell.angle_gamma   90.00
#
_symmetry.space_group_name_H-M   'P 1'
#
loop_
_entity.id
_entity.type
_entity.pdbx_description
1 polymer ?
#
loop_
_entity_poly.entity_id
_entity_poly.type
_entity_poly.pdbx_seq_one_letter_code
_entity_poly.pdbx_strand_id
1 'polypeptide(L)'
;MTTARANAISAINNYRANGQAWNFRETPTSEIFGSNVFGDTAMKDRLPKSVYKAMQATIKQGKPLDPNIADAVALAMKDWAIEKGATHYAHVFYPLTGITAEKHDSFLTPTGDGHAVCEFSGKELIQGEPDASSFPSGGLRATFEARGYTAWDPTSP
;
A
#
# COMPACT_ATOMS: atom_id res chain seq x y z
N MET A 1 33.13 30.32 -12.09
CA MET A 1 32.28 29.23 -11.54
C MET A 1 31.59 28.55 -12.71
N THR A 2 31.53 27.22 -12.73
CA THR A 2 30.77 26.50 -13.78
C THR A 2 29.30 26.90 -13.72
N THR A 3 28.70 27.14 -14.89
CA THR A 3 27.30 27.58 -15.05
C THR A 3 26.32 26.66 -14.31
N ALA A 4 26.56 25.35 -14.30
CA ALA A 4 25.77 24.38 -13.55
C ALA A 4 25.77 24.62 -12.02
N ARG A 5 26.93 24.93 -11.42
CA ARG A 5 27.02 25.19 -9.98
C ARG A 5 26.31 26.49 -9.60
N ALA A 6 26.45 27.53 -10.41
CA ALA A 6 25.75 28.79 -10.20
C ALA A 6 24.22 28.62 -10.28
N ASN A 7 23.74 27.83 -11.24
CA ASN A 7 22.31 27.52 -11.39
C ASN A 7 21.77 26.73 -10.20
N ALA A 8 22.51 25.74 -9.68
CA ALA A 8 22.11 24.98 -8.50
C ALA A 8 22.00 25.89 -7.26
N ILE A 9 22.97 26.78 -7.03
CA ILE A 9 22.93 27.75 -5.91
C ILE A 9 21.72 28.67 -6.04
N SER A 10 21.44 29.17 -7.26
CA SER A 10 20.27 30.01 -7.53
C SER A 10 18.96 29.27 -7.27
N ALA A 11 18.84 28.00 -7.67
CA ALA A 11 17.64 27.19 -7.43
C ALA A 11 17.38 26.97 -5.93
N ILE A 12 18.42 26.72 -5.14
CA ILE A 12 18.30 26.55 -3.68
C ILE A 12 17.86 27.86 -3.01
N ASN A 13 18.50 28.99 -3.35
CA ASN A 13 18.18 30.28 -2.74
C ASN A 13 16.75 30.75 -3.05
N ASN A 14 16.25 30.39 -4.23
CA ASN A 14 14.92 30.76 -4.70
C ASN A 14 13.84 29.71 -4.41
N TYR A 15 14.21 28.56 -3.83
CA TYR A 15 13.23 27.55 -3.45
C TYR A 15 12.23 28.12 -2.44
N ARG A 16 10.95 27.82 -2.68
CA ARG A 16 9.85 28.04 -1.75
C ARG A 16 9.10 26.72 -1.65
N ALA A 17 8.85 26.27 -0.43
CA ALA A 17 8.02 25.09 -0.22
C ALA A 17 6.61 25.40 -0.75
N ASN A 18 6.15 24.60 -1.72
CA ASN A 18 4.79 24.66 -2.19
C ASN A 18 3.94 23.73 -1.30
N GLY A 19 3.03 24.32 -0.53
CA GLY A 19 2.11 23.58 0.33
C GLY A 19 1.63 24.43 1.51
N GLN A 20 0.42 24.14 1.98
CA GLN A 20 -0.08 24.73 3.22
C GLN A 20 0.70 24.12 4.38
N ALA A 21 1.56 24.92 5.04
CA ALA A 21 2.21 24.47 6.26
C ALA A 21 1.15 24.20 7.33
N TRP A 22 1.27 23.09 8.04
CA TRP A 22 0.35 22.76 9.13
C TRP A 22 0.49 23.80 10.24
N ASN A 23 -0.63 24.39 10.63
CA ASN A 23 -0.68 25.25 11.81
C ASN A 23 -0.87 24.36 13.05
N PHE A 24 0.23 23.92 13.66
CA PHE A 24 0.19 23.05 14.84
C PHE A 24 -0.48 23.69 16.09
N ARG A 25 -0.82 24.98 16.06
CA ARG A 25 -1.66 25.60 17.11
C ARG A 25 -3.14 25.33 16.91
N GLU A 26 -3.58 25.21 15.65
CA GLU A 26 -4.98 25.00 15.28
C GLU A 26 -5.29 23.54 14.98
N THR A 27 -4.30 22.78 14.50
CA THR A 27 -4.43 21.35 14.21
C THR A 27 -3.67 20.53 15.25
N PRO A 28 -4.39 19.85 16.16
CA PRO A 28 -3.78 18.92 17.10
C PRO A 28 -2.97 17.82 16.41
N THR A 29 -1.82 17.45 16.99
CA THR A 29 -1.00 16.34 16.47
C THR A 29 -1.77 15.02 16.35
N SER A 30 -2.78 14.80 17.20
CA SER A 30 -3.64 13.62 17.15
C SER A 30 -4.47 13.51 15.86
N GLU A 31 -4.72 14.62 15.17
CA GLU A 31 -5.42 14.63 13.88
C GLU A 31 -4.50 14.33 12.70
N ILE A 32 -3.18 14.55 12.88
CA ILE A 32 -2.16 14.40 11.83
C ILE A 32 -1.49 13.03 11.94
N PHE A 33 -1.11 12.63 13.15
CA PHE A 33 -0.36 11.41 13.37
C PHE A 33 -1.21 10.18 13.06
N GLY A 34 -0.71 9.33 12.16
CA GLY A 34 -1.42 8.11 11.74
C GLY A 34 -2.66 8.35 10.89
N SER A 35 -2.89 9.59 10.42
CA SER A 35 -4.09 9.93 9.63
C SER A 35 -4.22 9.16 8.32
N ASN A 36 -3.10 8.65 7.80
CA ASN A 36 -2.98 7.87 6.56
C ASN A 36 -2.47 6.45 6.84
N VAL A 37 -2.81 5.89 8.00
CA VAL A 37 -2.50 4.51 8.39
C VAL A 37 -3.81 3.78 8.64
N PHE A 38 -3.99 2.58 8.06
CA PHE A 38 -5.15 1.74 8.33
C PHE A 38 -4.96 0.99 9.66
N GLY A 39 -4.86 1.76 10.74
CA GLY A 39 -4.55 1.26 12.09
C GLY A 39 -5.78 0.78 12.87
N ASP A 40 -5.57 0.55 14.17
CA ASP A 40 -6.60 0.02 15.09
C ASP A 40 -7.91 0.81 15.07
N THR A 41 -7.84 2.15 15.12
CA THR A 41 -9.02 3.02 15.09
C THR A 41 -9.80 2.86 13.79
N ALA A 42 -9.12 2.92 12.64
CA ALA A 42 -9.76 2.77 11.33
C ALA A 42 -10.39 1.38 11.16
N MET A 43 -9.68 0.33 11.59
CA MET A 43 -10.19 -1.03 11.60
C MET A 43 -11.42 -1.18 12.50
N LYS A 44 -11.41 -0.58 13.70
CA LYS A 44 -12.52 -0.67 14.65
C LYS A 44 -13.77 0.04 14.16
N ASP A 45 -13.60 1.15 13.45
CA ASP A 45 -14.72 1.95 12.92
C ASP A 45 -15.35 1.33 11.67
N ARG A 46 -14.59 0.56 10.89
CA ARG A 46 -15.02 0.04 9.58
C ARG A 46 -15.33 -1.45 9.56
N LEU A 47 -14.66 -2.25 10.38
CA LEU A 47 -14.83 -3.70 10.34
C LEU A 47 -15.99 -4.15 11.23
N PRO A 48 -16.77 -5.16 10.81
CA PRO A 48 -17.72 -5.82 11.70
C PRO A 48 -17.05 -6.32 12.97
N LYS A 49 -17.77 -6.30 14.10
CA LYS A 49 -17.21 -6.66 15.43
C LYS A 49 -16.54 -8.05 15.46
N SER A 50 -17.06 -9.02 14.72
CA SER A 50 -16.46 -10.36 14.59
C SER A 50 -15.14 -10.33 13.82
N VAL A 51 -15.13 -9.66 12.67
CA VAL A 51 -13.95 -9.47 11.80
C VAL A 51 -12.84 -8.72 12.53
N TYR A 52 -13.16 -7.60 13.18
CA TYR A 52 -12.20 -6.84 13.98
C TYR A 52 -11.55 -7.69 15.08
N LYS A 53 -12.35 -8.48 15.82
CA LYS A 53 -11.81 -9.37 16.85
C LYS A 53 -10.87 -10.43 16.29
N ALA A 54 -11.22 -11.03 15.16
CA ALA A 54 -10.38 -12.02 14.50
C ALA A 54 -9.07 -11.37 14.00
N MET A 55 -9.16 -10.18 13.39
CA MET A 55 -7.99 -9.40 12.96
C MET A 55 -7.06 -9.04 14.12
N GLN A 56 -7.62 -8.61 15.27
CA GLN A 56 -6.85 -8.34 16.48
C GLN A 56 -6.16 -9.58 17.04
N ALA A 57 -6.78 -10.76 16.91
CA ALA A 57 -6.14 -12.01 17.31
C ALA A 57 -4.95 -12.35 16.41
N THR A 58 -5.07 -12.12 15.09
CA THR A 58 -3.96 -12.23 14.15
C THR A 58 -2.81 -11.27 14.51
N ILE A 59 -3.10 -9.98 14.73
CA ILE A 59 -2.09 -8.96 15.03
C ILE A 59 -1.42 -9.19 16.39
N LYS A 60 -2.19 -9.43 17.46
CA LYS A 60 -1.67 -9.46 18.83
C LYS A 60 -1.19 -10.84 19.27
N GLN A 61 -1.73 -11.90 18.69
CA GLN A 61 -1.45 -13.28 19.11
C GLN A 61 -0.66 -14.05 18.05
N GLY A 62 -0.34 -13.44 16.91
CA GLY A 62 0.39 -14.09 15.80
C GLY A 62 -0.39 -15.24 15.17
N LYS A 63 -1.72 -15.25 15.29
CA LYS A 63 -2.55 -16.28 14.64
C LYS A 63 -2.59 -16.05 13.12
N PRO A 64 -2.66 -17.12 12.31
CA PRO A 64 -2.85 -16.97 10.87
C PRO A 64 -4.09 -16.11 10.54
N LEU A 65 -4.03 -15.33 9.46
CA LEU A 65 -5.19 -14.59 8.96
C LEU A 65 -6.26 -15.59 8.50
N ASP A 66 -7.48 -15.45 9.03
CA ASP A 66 -8.61 -16.30 8.62
C ASP A 66 -9.06 -15.90 7.20
N PRO A 67 -9.02 -16.81 6.21
CA PRO A 67 -9.45 -16.50 4.85
C PRO A 67 -10.89 -16.00 4.77
N ASN A 68 -11.76 -16.41 5.70
CA ASN A 68 -13.17 -15.99 5.73
C ASN A 68 -13.34 -14.51 6.07
N ILE A 69 -12.36 -13.88 6.72
CA ILE A 69 -12.41 -12.45 7.04
C ILE A 69 -11.66 -11.59 6.02
N ALA A 70 -10.79 -12.18 5.20
CA ALA A 70 -9.87 -11.44 4.36
C ALA A 70 -10.57 -10.53 3.34
N ASP A 71 -11.65 -11.00 2.71
CA ASP A 71 -12.42 -10.18 1.77
C ASP A 71 -13.08 -8.98 2.45
N ALA A 72 -13.59 -9.16 3.68
CA ALA A 72 -14.19 -8.08 4.45
C ALA A 72 -13.14 -7.03 4.87
N VAL A 73 -11.94 -7.48 5.21
CA VAL A 73 -10.82 -6.59 5.54
C VAL A 73 -10.33 -5.85 4.29
N ALA A 74 -10.16 -6.55 3.16
CA ALA A 74 -9.75 -5.95 1.89
C ALA A 74 -10.74 -4.87 1.44
N LEU A 75 -12.04 -5.16 1.47
CA LEU A 75 -13.06 -4.17 1.12
C LEU A 75 -12.97 -2.91 1.99
N ALA A 76 -12.86 -3.09 3.32
CA ALA A 76 -12.74 -1.97 4.25
C ALA A 76 -11.45 -1.15 4.04
N MET A 77 -10.33 -1.82 3.74
CA MET A 77 -9.06 -1.16 3.39
C MET A 77 -9.17 -0.34 2.12
N LYS A 78 -9.75 -0.93 1.06
CA LYS A 78 -9.95 -0.26 -0.22
C LYS A 78 -10.81 0.98 -0.06
N ASP A 79 -11.96 0.87 0.59
CA ASP A 79 -12.88 1.99 0.76
C ASP A 79 -12.22 3.11 1.58
N TRP A 80 -11.50 2.75 2.66
CA TRP A 80 -10.72 3.71 3.44
C TRP A 80 -9.64 4.41 2.62
N ALA A 81 -8.91 3.67 1.77
CA ALA A 81 -7.85 4.21 0.94
C ALA A 81 -8.40 5.15 -0.14
N ILE A 82 -9.50 4.76 -0.80
CA ILE A 82 -10.17 5.57 -1.83
C ILE A 82 -10.72 6.87 -1.23
N GLU A 83 -11.31 6.84 -0.03
CA GLU A 83 -11.76 8.04 0.69
C GLU A 83 -10.61 9.03 0.98
N LYS A 84 -9.38 8.50 1.11
CA LYS A 84 -8.15 9.30 1.26
C LYS A 84 -7.55 9.75 -0.07
N GLY A 85 -8.18 9.41 -1.20
CA GLY A 85 -7.74 9.76 -2.56
C GLY A 85 -6.77 8.77 -3.18
N ALA A 86 -6.59 7.58 -2.60
CA ALA A 86 -5.77 6.53 -3.22
C ALA A 86 -6.44 5.98 -4.47
N THR A 87 -5.63 5.72 -5.50
CA THR A 87 -6.06 5.15 -6.80
C THR A 87 -5.42 3.80 -7.09
N HIS A 88 -4.32 3.49 -6.40
CA HIS A 88 -3.52 2.30 -6.56
C HIS A 88 -3.22 1.68 -5.19
N TYR A 89 -2.88 0.40 -5.19
CA TYR A 89 -2.24 -0.29 -4.07
C TYR A 89 -0.91 -0.88 -4.51
N ALA A 90 -0.04 -1.20 -3.55
CA ALA A 90 1.22 -1.84 -3.83
C ALA A 90 1.58 -2.80 -2.69
N HIS A 91 2.13 -3.95 -3.05
CA HIS A 91 2.78 -4.84 -2.08
C HIS A 91 4.22 -4.36 -1.92
N VAL A 92 4.48 -3.65 -0.81
CA VAL A 92 5.82 -3.15 -0.50
C VAL A 92 6.62 -4.27 0.16
N PHE A 93 7.76 -4.62 -0.42
CA PHE A 93 8.67 -5.59 0.19
C PHE A 93 10.15 -5.16 0.07
N TYR A 94 10.95 -5.67 0.99
CA TYR A 94 12.37 -5.34 1.11
C TYR A 94 13.22 -6.57 0.74
N PRO A 95 13.62 -6.73 -0.53
CA PRO A 95 14.50 -7.82 -0.94
C PRO A 95 15.91 -7.69 -0.33
N LEU A 96 16.63 -8.80 -0.29
CA LEU A 96 18.01 -8.90 0.22
C LEU A 96 19.04 -8.09 -0.60
N THR A 97 18.61 -7.44 -1.68
CA THR A 97 19.41 -6.50 -2.48
C THR A 97 19.56 -5.13 -1.81
N GLY A 98 18.81 -4.86 -0.73
CA GLY A 98 18.89 -3.60 0.03
C GLY A 98 18.16 -2.42 -0.61
N ILE A 99 17.35 -2.66 -1.64
CA ILE A 99 16.53 -1.65 -2.33
C ILE A 99 15.07 -2.07 -2.22
N THR A 100 14.15 -1.15 -1.90
CA THR A 100 12.72 -1.45 -1.87
C THR A 100 12.20 -1.79 -3.26
N ALA A 101 11.36 -2.82 -3.35
CA ALA A 101 10.63 -3.16 -4.55
C ALA A 101 9.12 -2.99 -4.29
N GLU A 102 8.45 -2.35 -5.24
CA GLU A 102 7.01 -2.16 -5.23
C GLU A 102 6.48 -2.29 -6.66
N LYS A 103 5.27 -2.81 -6.79
CA LYS A 103 4.49 -2.78 -8.03
C LYS A 103 3.16 -2.12 -7.67
N HIS A 104 2.83 -1.08 -8.42
CA HIS A 104 1.59 -0.34 -8.22
C HIS A 104 0.53 -0.93 -9.13
N ASP A 105 -0.52 -1.46 -8.52
CA ASP A 105 -1.69 -2.00 -9.20
C ASP A 105 -2.88 -1.07 -8.95
N SER A 106 -3.68 -0.83 -9.98
CA SER A 106 -4.84 0.05 -9.91
C SER A 106 -5.99 -0.64 -9.19
N PHE A 107 -6.74 0.09 -8.35
CA PHE A 107 -8.01 -0.41 -7.83
C PHE A 107 -9.05 -0.55 -8.95
N LEU A 108 -8.93 0.21 -10.04
CA LEU A 108 -9.88 0.20 -11.16
C LEU A 108 -9.55 -0.92 -12.14
N THR A 109 -10.53 -1.80 -12.36
CA THR A 109 -10.55 -2.80 -13.43
C THR A 109 -11.58 -2.40 -14.48
N PRO A 110 -11.21 -2.25 -15.77
CA PRO A 110 -12.17 -1.96 -16.82
C PRO A 110 -13.09 -3.17 -17.06
N THR A 111 -14.38 -2.92 -17.20
CA THR A 111 -15.37 -3.93 -17.58
C THR A 111 -15.56 -3.91 -19.10
N GLY A 112 -15.79 -5.09 -19.70
CA GLY A 112 -15.86 -5.25 -21.17
C GLY A 112 -17.00 -4.47 -21.86
N ASP A 113 -17.90 -3.88 -21.09
CA ASP A 113 -19.01 -3.02 -21.50
C ASP A 113 -18.66 -1.51 -21.45
N GLY A 114 -17.41 -1.15 -21.20
CA GLY A 114 -16.93 0.24 -21.19
C GLY A 114 -17.11 0.96 -19.86
N HIS A 115 -17.50 0.25 -18.80
CA HIS A 115 -17.47 0.74 -17.43
C HIS A 115 -16.16 0.34 -16.73
N ALA A 116 -16.01 0.68 -15.45
CA ALA A 116 -14.91 0.22 -14.61
C ALA A 116 -15.43 -0.02 -13.19
N VAL A 117 -14.85 -1.02 -12.52
CA VAL A 117 -15.19 -1.39 -11.15
C VAL A 117 -13.95 -1.28 -10.26
N CYS A 118 -14.15 -0.85 -9.01
CA CYS A 118 -13.08 -0.80 -8.02
C CYS A 118 -12.97 -2.13 -7.28
N GLU A 119 -11.91 -2.88 -7.55
CA GLU A 119 -11.66 -4.22 -7.02
C GLU A 119 -10.43 -4.22 -6.11
N PHE A 120 -10.58 -4.89 -4.96
CA PHE A 120 -9.51 -5.27 -4.07
C PHE A 120 -10.06 -6.38 -3.19
N SER A 121 -9.45 -7.57 -3.24
CA SER A 121 -10.00 -8.78 -2.61
C SER A 121 -9.05 -9.33 -1.55
N GLY A 122 -9.55 -10.22 -0.71
CA GLY A 122 -8.75 -10.89 0.32
C GLY A 122 -7.62 -11.74 -0.25
N LYS A 123 -7.68 -12.11 -1.54
CA LYS A 123 -6.59 -12.80 -2.23
C LYS A 123 -5.32 -11.96 -2.24
N GLU A 124 -5.45 -10.65 -2.48
CA GLU A 124 -4.33 -9.70 -2.46
C GLU A 124 -3.70 -9.63 -1.05
N LEU A 125 -4.43 -9.94 0.02
CA LEU A 125 -3.89 -9.93 1.38
C LEU A 125 -3.14 -11.23 1.74
N ILE A 126 -3.61 -12.37 1.23
CA ILE A 126 -3.10 -13.70 1.64
C ILE A 126 -2.00 -14.20 0.71
N GLN A 127 -2.14 -13.94 -0.60
CA GLN A 127 -1.26 -14.44 -1.63
C GLN A 127 -1.25 -13.49 -2.83
N GLY A 128 -0.20 -12.67 -2.94
CA GLY A 128 0.09 -11.95 -4.18
C GLY A 128 0.34 -12.94 -5.32
N GLU A 129 -0.13 -12.61 -6.54
CA GLU A 129 0.01 -13.48 -7.70
C GLU A 129 1.46 -13.97 -7.86
N PRO A 130 1.67 -15.28 -8.10
CA PRO A 130 2.94 -15.75 -8.59
C PRO A 130 3.08 -15.28 -10.04
N ASP A 131 3.95 -14.30 -10.31
CA ASP A 131 4.51 -14.15 -11.66
C ASP A 131 5.49 -15.31 -11.90
N ALA A 132 4.94 -16.53 -11.95
CA ALA A 132 5.65 -17.76 -12.27
C ALA A 132 5.76 -17.90 -13.79
N SER A 133 6.39 -16.93 -14.45
CA SER A 133 6.85 -17.10 -15.84
C SER A 133 8.11 -17.98 -15.92
N SER A 134 8.59 -18.53 -14.81
CA SER A 134 9.69 -19.48 -14.75
C SER A 134 9.20 -20.92 -14.90
N PHE A 135 8.56 -21.24 -16.03
CA PHE A 135 8.50 -22.63 -16.49
C PHE A 135 9.80 -23.00 -17.24
N PRO A 136 10.25 -24.27 -17.19
CA PRO A 136 11.59 -24.69 -17.57
C PRO A 136 11.74 -24.93 -19.08
N SER A 137 11.37 -23.94 -19.90
CA SER A 137 11.72 -23.92 -21.33
C SER A 137 12.51 -22.66 -21.62
N GLY A 138 13.84 -22.79 -21.61
CA GLY A 138 14.80 -21.69 -21.75
C GLY A 138 14.53 -20.78 -22.95
N GLY A 139 13.93 -19.62 -22.66
CA GLY A 139 13.86 -18.47 -23.56
C GLY A 139 14.84 -17.39 -23.11
N LEU A 140 15.56 -16.80 -24.07
CA LEU A 140 16.64 -15.80 -23.98
C LEU A 140 16.29 -14.44 -23.30
N ARG A 141 15.37 -14.40 -22.33
CA ARG A 141 15.09 -13.20 -21.54
C ARG A 141 15.59 -13.41 -20.12
N ALA A 142 16.44 -12.50 -19.66
CA ALA A 142 17.01 -12.55 -18.32
C ALA A 142 15.91 -12.55 -17.25
N THR A 143 15.92 -13.57 -16.39
CA THR A 143 15.12 -13.67 -15.17
C THR A 143 15.64 -12.64 -14.16
N PHE A 144 15.10 -11.42 -14.15
CA PHE A 144 15.52 -10.41 -13.20
C PHE A 144 14.59 -10.22 -11.99
N GLU A 145 13.45 -10.93 -11.91
CA GLU A 145 12.53 -10.76 -10.78
C GLU A 145 11.77 -12.06 -10.47
N ALA A 146 12.44 -13.02 -9.82
CA ALA A 146 11.73 -14.08 -9.12
C ALA A 146 11.08 -13.47 -7.86
N ARG A 147 9.86 -12.96 -7.98
CA ARG A 147 9.10 -12.38 -6.87
C ARG A 147 8.47 -13.53 -6.07
N GLY A 148 8.99 -13.78 -4.87
CA GLY A 148 8.40 -14.76 -3.94
C GLY A 148 6.98 -14.37 -3.54
N TYR A 149 6.19 -15.34 -3.05
CA TYR A 149 4.87 -15.07 -2.50
C TYR A 149 4.95 -13.95 -1.46
N THR A 150 4.27 -12.84 -1.73
CA THR A 150 4.10 -11.76 -0.76
C THR A 150 2.76 -11.97 -0.09
N ALA A 151 2.78 -12.08 1.24
CA ALA A 151 1.61 -12.02 2.09
C ALA A 151 1.66 -10.70 2.84
N TRP A 152 0.50 -10.09 3.06
CA TRP A 152 0.40 -8.91 3.91
C TRP A 152 0.82 -9.26 5.34
N ASP A 153 1.68 -8.44 5.93
CA ASP A 153 2.00 -8.49 7.36
C ASP A 153 1.05 -7.55 8.12
N PRO A 154 0.01 -8.09 8.78
CA PRO A 154 -0.96 -7.28 9.50
C PRO A 154 -0.40 -6.59 10.74
N THR A 155 0.81 -6.94 11.19
CA THR A 155 1.46 -6.28 12.32
C THR A 155 2.08 -4.93 11.94
N SER A 156 2.23 -4.66 10.64
CA SER A 156 2.71 -3.39 10.08
C SER A 156 1.60 -2.72 9.24
N PRO A 157 0.71 -1.93 9.87
CA PRO A 157 -0.41 -1.25 9.20
C PRO A 157 0.01 -0.02 8.38
#